data_AF-A0A7S1KTJ1-F1
#
_entry.id   AF-A0A7S1KTJ1-F1
#
_cell.length_a   1.000
_cell.length_b   1.000
_cell.length_c   1.000
_cell.angle_alpha   90.00
_cell.angle_beta   90.00
_cell.angle_gamma   90.00
#
_symmetry.space_group_name_H-M   'P 1'
#
loop_
_entity.id
_entity.type
_entity.pdbx_description
1 polymer ?
#
loop_
_entity_poly.entity_id
_entity_poly.type
_entity_poly.pdbx_seq_one_letter_code
_entity_poly.pdbx_strand_id
1 'polypeptide(L)'
;YKSNIDILASVDMRTGCNHIFPAKAMMTLKHHTKSNVHDRTCLFLHQDRRLTAFYVNYSQEVLLESDVDNFWIETETEKELIYFVYSHGRGVHLCIQDVAFLDRPTKQRCTIYFDSLIEYDVDKCPMGILQEYGTFVHASMAVSQQIDKEVFDVQAHAYPYAHVIVLYKLICQQNPLEALDYANQYVEKSSFEAILDWLLFFVLSDQKIWVHFNGAVHEIQVMDHLPAVVSFLKKYDSQFYISVVNCLRKVDFRSRGERLLRATGIDSTDILTACLNRNLISSAVNMLRIVQQEHSLETSLSCAYSLVKPLLQSEKYELLYELVVFINKMEYEITASKSSSPVDSRDAQLSDEANQKLRIETTYRAFIPDWLGDNVQIQMMVSKHFAKILSTGHLSSLLQASTNLMTPMNTWLAHQKNHPSFIEIHSRWIHYFAQIHHSFGLPRCPNITRGFMFSSPHEIEKNDHFVFFTVTQDRLFALFHLKEEITTLWKLFDDASCVDWSILLATLLCDVDYILAQLWRHPHLWAPYEALLDHPHNVGYKRLMDYLSRMRMNHV
;
A
#
# COMPACT_ATOMS: atom_id res chain seq x y z
N TYR A 1 2.77 28.10 10.40
CA TYR A 1 3.40 29.26 11.07
C TYR A 1 4.58 29.69 10.20
N LYS A 2 4.70 30.99 9.91
CA LYS A 2 5.55 31.58 8.85
C LYS A 2 7.04 31.19 8.95
N SER A 3 7.55 30.47 7.95
CA SER A 3 8.97 30.48 7.58
C SER A 3 9.20 31.66 6.63
N ASN A 4 9.79 32.74 7.14
CA ASN A 4 10.25 33.85 6.31
C ASN A 4 11.56 33.44 5.63
N ILE A 5 11.46 32.97 4.38
CA ILE A 5 12.60 32.90 3.46
C ILE A 5 12.59 34.22 2.67
N ASP A 6 13.38 35.20 3.10
CA ASP A 6 13.63 36.40 2.30
C ASP A 6 14.69 36.06 1.25
N ILE A 7 14.25 35.71 0.03
CA ILE A 7 15.13 35.68 -1.15
C ILE A 7 15.30 37.14 -1.60
N LEU A 8 16.37 37.79 -1.14
CA LEU A 8 16.75 39.11 -1.63
C LEU A 8 17.41 38.96 -3.01
N ALA A 9 16.64 39.18 -4.08
CA ALA A 9 17.18 39.43 -5.39
C ALA A 9 17.73 40.87 -5.45
N SER A 10 19.06 40.99 -5.59
CA SER A 10 19.85 42.20 -5.75
C SER A 10 19.79 43.25 -4.62
N VAL A 11 20.89 43.38 -3.87
CA VAL A 11 21.22 44.59 -3.11
C VAL A 11 22.58 45.07 -3.62
N ASP A 12 22.57 46.22 -4.30
CA ASP A 12 23.76 46.93 -4.76
C ASP A 12 24.47 47.54 -3.54
N MET A 13 25.35 46.79 -2.88
CA MET A 13 26.21 47.32 -1.82
C MET A 13 27.44 47.98 -2.42
N ARG A 14 27.28 49.25 -2.79
CA ARG A 14 28.40 50.15 -3.12
C ARG A 14 29.22 50.46 -1.87
N THR A 15 30.23 49.65 -1.58
CA THR A 15 31.42 50.11 -0.85
C THR A 15 32.68 49.48 -1.44
N GLY A 16 33.28 50.21 -2.38
CA GLY A 16 34.71 50.29 -2.68
C GLY A 16 35.59 49.06 -2.49
N CYS A 17 35.47 48.05 -3.35
CA CYS A 17 36.57 47.17 -3.73
C CYS A 17 36.35 46.74 -5.19
N ASN A 18 37.33 47.04 -6.05
CA ASN A 18 37.30 46.68 -7.46
C ASN A 18 37.40 45.15 -7.60
N HIS A 19 36.41 44.56 -8.31
CA HIS A 19 36.15 43.15 -8.63
C HIS A 19 34.94 42.57 -7.89
N ILE A 20 33.74 43.05 -8.23
CA ILE A 20 32.47 42.46 -7.79
C ILE A 20 31.84 41.81 -9.03
N PHE A 21 31.92 40.48 -9.12
CA PHE A 21 31.04 39.73 -10.01
C PHE A 21 29.63 39.76 -9.40
N PRO A 22 28.57 40.09 -10.16
CA PRO A 22 27.22 40.09 -9.59
C PRO A 22 26.85 38.65 -9.19
N ALA A 23 26.32 38.45 -7.98
CA ALA A 23 25.80 37.16 -7.56
C ALA A 23 24.46 36.86 -8.26
N LYS A 24 24.28 35.63 -8.73
CA LYS A 24 23.01 35.10 -9.25
C LYS A 24 21.98 34.95 -8.13
N ALA A 25 22.42 34.60 -6.93
CA ALA A 25 21.59 34.49 -5.73
C ALA A 25 22.41 34.75 -4.45
N MET A 26 21.76 35.31 -3.42
CA MET A 26 22.32 35.54 -2.09
C MET A 26 21.38 34.97 -1.03
N MET A 27 21.94 34.22 -0.07
CA MET A 27 21.19 33.73 1.10
C MET A 27 21.96 34.06 2.39
N THR A 28 21.28 34.65 3.36
CA THR A 28 21.88 35.04 4.65
C THR A 28 21.61 33.97 5.70
N LEU A 29 22.67 33.50 6.36
CA LEU A 29 22.61 32.55 7.46
C LEU A 29 22.52 33.30 8.81
N LYS A 30 21.76 32.77 9.76
CA LYS A 30 21.54 33.41 11.08
C LYS A 30 22.01 32.49 12.20
N HIS A 31 23.21 32.73 12.70
CA HIS A 31 23.65 32.15 13.98
C HIS A 31 22.86 32.77 15.15
N HIS A 32 22.05 31.93 15.82
CA HIS A 32 21.37 32.28 17.07
C HIS A 32 22.25 31.94 18.28
N THR A 33 23.36 32.67 18.48
CA THR A 33 24.13 32.57 19.72
C THR A 33 23.52 33.47 20.79
N LYS A 34 23.45 32.98 22.04
CA LYS A 34 23.05 33.77 23.22
C LYS A 34 24.08 34.85 23.61
N SER A 35 25.20 34.91 22.92
CA SER A 35 26.18 35.99 23.03
C SER A 35 25.91 37.03 21.94
N ASN A 36 25.48 38.22 22.35
CA ASN A 36 25.52 39.41 21.49
C ASN A 36 26.93 39.59 20.93
N VAL A 37 27.15 39.26 19.66
CA VAL A 37 28.00 39.91 18.65
C VAL A 37 28.10 38.96 17.44
N HIS A 38 27.52 39.43 16.33
CA HIS A 38 27.78 39.08 14.93
C HIS A 38 28.64 37.83 14.63
N ASP A 39 28.03 36.71 14.25
CA ASP A 39 28.63 35.75 13.30
C ASP A 39 27.60 35.60 12.17
N ARG A 40 27.72 36.41 11.13
CA ARG A 40 26.87 36.29 9.94
C ARG A 40 27.71 35.71 8.81
N THR A 41 27.36 34.51 8.39
CA THR A 41 27.86 33.91 7.16
C THR A 41 26.83 34.20 6.06
N CYS A 42 27.28 34.63 4.88
CA CYS A 42 26.40 34.78 3.71
C CYS A 42 26.87 33.81 2.63
N LEU A 43 25.94 33.06 2.04
CA LEU A 43 26.26 32.25 0.87
C LEU A 43 25.95 33.02 -0.40
N PHE A 44 26.93 33.08 -1.30
CA PHE A 44 26.82 33.70 -2.61
C PHE A 44 27.00 32.66 -3.70
N LEU A 45 26.01 32.56 -4.58
CA LEU A 45 26.15 31.89 -5.86
C LEU A 45 26.47 32.94 -6.91
N HIS A 46 27.71 32.94 -7.39
CA HIS A 46 28.21 33.87 -8.40
C HIS A 46 27.71 33.52 -9.80
N GLN A 47 27.69 34.51 -10.70
CA GLN A 47 27.35 34.30 -12.12
C GLN A 47 28.31 33.33 -12.84
N ASP A 48 29.54 33.19 -12.36
CA ASP A 48 30.53 32.22 -12.85
C ASP A 48 30.32 30.81 -12.27
N ARG A 49 29.15 30.55 -11.65
CA ARG A 49 28.74 29.25 -11.08
C ARG A 49 29.62 28.80 -9.91
N ARG A 50 30.19 29.74 -9.16
CA ARG A 50 30.90 29.47 -7.91
C ARG A 50 30.01 29.72 -6.70
N LEU A 51 29.89 28.74 -5.82
CA LEU A 51 29.25 28.88 -4.52
C LEU A 51 30.31 29.21 -3.47
N THR A 52 30.10 30.29 -2.74
CA THR A 52 31.07 30.83 -1.78
C THR A 52 30.39 31.18 -0.46
N ALA A 53 31.13 31.08 0.64
CA ALA A 53 30.73 31.54 1.96
C ALA A 53 31.52 32.80 2.32
N PHE A 54 30.82 33.88 2.62
CA PHE A 54 31.39 35.15 3.06
C PHE A 54 31.19 35.33 4.56
N TYR A 55 32.30 35.46 5.27
CA TYR A 55 32.33 35.70 6.70
C TYR A 55 32.40 37.19 6.97
N VAL A 56 31.31 37.76 7.49
CA VAL A 56 31.23 39.20 7.75
C VAL A 56 32.31 39.67 8.73
N ASN A 57 32.68 38.84 9.71
CA ASN A 57 33.69 39.18 10.71
C ASN A 57 35.11 39.25 10.15
N TYR A 58 35.43 38.39 9.19
CA TYR A 58 36.79 38.27 8.64
C TYR A 58 36.92 38.97 7.29
N SER A 59 35.82 39.50 6.73
CA SER A 59 35.76 40.07 5.38
C SER A 59 36.39 39.14 4.34
N GLN A 60 36.23 37.84 4.53
CA GLN A 60 36.85 36.81 3.73
C GLN A 60 35.77 35.96 3.05
N GLU A 61 35.97 35.75 1.76
CA GLU A 61 35.16 34.84 0.96
C GLU A 61 35.90 33.53 0.73
N VAL A 62 35.22 32.43 1.06
CA VAL A 62 35.74 31.07 0.94
C VAL A 62 34.96 30.35 -0.15
N LEU A 63 35.67 29.86 -1.17
CA LEU A 63 35.08 28.98 -2.18
C LEU A 63 34.66 27.66 -1.53
N LEU A 64 33.35 27.38 -1.57
CA LEU A 64 32.76 26.11 -1.16
C LEU A 64 32.74 25.15 -2.35
N GLU A 65 32.08 25.55 -3.42
CA GLU A 65 31.87 24.70 -4.60
C GLU A 65 31.99 25.46 -5.91
N SER A 66 32.28 24.71 -6.98
CA SER A 66 32.35 25.23 -8.35
C SER A 66 31.39 24.49 -9.25
N ASP A 67 31.00 25.11 -10.37
CA ASP A 67 30.07 24.52 -11.35
C ASP A 67 28.65 24.29 -10.77
N VAL A 68 28.18 25.23 -9.93
CA VAL A 68 26.88 25.19 -9.25
C VAL A 68 25.84 25.97 -10.04
N ASP A 69 24.69 25.35 -10.32
CA ASP A 69 23.55 26.02 -10.95
C ASP A 69 22.55 26.55 -9.93
N ASN A 70 22.28 25.77 -8.89
CA ASN A 70 21.38 26.08 -7.78
C ASN A 70 21.88 25.42 -6.49
N PHE A 71 21.45 25.93 -5.34
CA PHE A 71 21.74 25.34 -4.04
C PHE A 71 20.57 25.53 -3.07
N TRP A 72 20.48 24.66 -2.06
CA TRP A 72 19.47 24.74 -0.99
C TRP A 72 20.10 24.41 0.36
N ILE A 73 19.68 25.11 1.41
CA ILE A 73 20.22 24.93 2.75
C ILE A 73 19.26 24.07 3.56
N GLU A 74 19.76 22.99 4.14
CA GLU A 74 18.97 22.09 4.98
C GLU A 74 19.05 22.49 6.45
N THR A 75 20.25 22.57 6.99
CA THR A 75 20.46 22.86 8.41
C THR A 75 21.67 23.76 8.57
N GLU A 76 21.51 24.75 9.44
CA GLU A 76 22.59 25.60 9.94
C GLU A 76 22.63 25.42 11.46
N THR A 77 23.76 24.92 11.98
CA THR A 77 24.05 24.90 13.41
C THR A 77 25.34 25.65 13.71
N GLU A 78 25.67 25.82 15.00
CA GLU A 78 26.96 26.38 15.41
C GLU A 78 28.17 25.54 14.94
N LYS A 79 27.96 24.26 14.58
CA LYS A 79 29.03 23.34 14.21
C LYS A 79 29.06 23.02 12.73
N GLU A 80 27.90 22.94 12.09
CA GLU A 80 27.76 22.33 10.76
C GLU A 80 26.80 23.12 9.88
N LEU A 81 27.19 23.28 8.62
CA LEU A 81 26.37 23.76 7.53
C LEU A 81 26.10 22.59 6.56
N ILE A 82 24.82 22.22 6.46
CA ILE A 82 24.33 21.13 5.59
C ILE A 82 23.56 21.77 4.44
N TYR A 83 24.03 21.56 3.22
CA TYR A 83 23.43 22.14 2.02
C TYR A 83 23.53 21.21 0.82
N PHE A 84 22.61 21.40 -0.11
CA PHE A 84 22.56 20.68 -1.38
C PHE A 84 22.99 21.57 -2.52
N VAL A 85 23.68 20.99 -3.48
CA VAL A 85 24.14 21.64 -4.70
C VAL A 85 23.55 20.91 -5.89
N TYR A 86 23.03 21.65 -6.87
CA TYR A 86 22.65 21.13 -8.16
C TYR A 86 23.58 21.66 -9.25
N SER A 87 24.11 20.73 -10.04
CA SER A 87 25.04 21.01 -11.13
C SER A 87 24.62 20.27 -12.40
N HIS A 88 24.58 20.98 -13.52
CA HIS A 88 24.30 20.43 -14.84
C HIS A 88 25.28 19.29 -15.16
N GLY A 89 24.75 18.13 -15.55
CA GLY A 89 25.54 16.93 -15.86
C GLY A 89 25.97 16.09 -14.66
N ARG A 90 25.86 16.58 -13.40
CA ARG A 90 26.17 15.77 -12.20
C ARG A 90 24.95 15.49 -11.32
N GLY A 91 23.96 16.40 -11.33
CA GLY A 91 22.71 16.23 -10.60
C GLY A 91 22.76 16.93 -9.24
N VAL A 92 22.06 16.37 -8.25
CA VAL A 92 22.02 16.91 -6.89
C VAL A 92 23.01 16.15 -5.99
N HIS A 93 23.82 16.90 -5.24
CA HIS A 93 24.81 16.38 -4.29
C HIS A 93 24.57 17.01 -2.92
N LEU A 94 24.81 16.25 -1.85
CA LEU A 94 24.80 16.76 -0.48
C LEU A 94 26.21 17.14 -0.07
N CYS A 95 26.37 18.35 0.46
CA CYS A 95 27.61 18.87 1.01
C CYS A 95 27.43 19.18 2.49
N ILE A 96 28.37 18.72 3.31
CA ILE A 96 28.40 19.01 4.74
C ILE A 96 29.74 19.63 5.08
N GLN A 97 29.68 20.83 5.65
CA GLN A 97 30.84 21.64 5.96
C GLN A 97 30.84 21.98 7.45
N ASP A 98 31.93 21.68 8.14
CA ASP A 98 32.13 22.11 9.52
C ASP A 98 32.43 23.61 9.55
N VAL A 99 31.60 24.37 10.28
CA VAL A 99 31.63 25.82 10.36
C VAL A 99 32.88 26.31 11.08
N ALA A 100 33.37 25.58 12.10
CA ALA A 100 34.56 25.95 12.85
C ALA A 100 35.84 25.94 12.00
N PHE A 101 35.85 25.19 10.90
CA PHE A 101 36.97 25.12 9.96
C PHE A 101 36.88 26.16 8.84
N LEU A 102 35.73 26.82 8.67
CA LEU A 102 35.58 27.91 7.71
C LEU A 102 36.20 29.23 8.21
N ASP A 103 36.27 29.41 9.53
CA ASP A 103 36.86 30.58 10.19
C ASP A 103 38.40 30.64 10.14
N ARG A 104 39.06 29.57 9.66
CA ARG A 104 40.53 29.50 9.58
C ARG A 104 40.99 29.31 8.13
N PRO A 105 41.58 30.35 7.48
CA PRO A 105 42.05 30.25 6.09
C PRO A 105 43.23 29.29 5.88
N THR A 106 43.69 28.61 6.91
CA THR A 106 44.80 27.64 6.86
C THR A 106 44.30 26.25 6.50
N LYS A 107 44.16 25.94 5.20
CA LYS A 107 44.17 24.61 4.53
C LYS A 107 43.38 23.43 5.13
N GLN A 108 42.74 23.55 6.27
CA GLN A 108 42.07 22.47 6.96
C GLN A 108 40.58 22.52 6.66
N ARG A 109 40.20 22.03 5.48
CA ARG A 109 38.81 21.87 5.09
C ARG A 109 38.42 20.42 5.32
N CYS A 110 37.40 20.18 6.14
CA CYS A 110 36.67 18.94 6.16
C CYS A 110 35.36 19.17 5.42
N THR A 111 35.18 18.55 4.26
CA THR A 111 33.91 18.59 3.51
C THR A 111 33.51 17.15 3.19
N ILE A 112 32.28 16.81 3.51
CA ILE A 112 31.73 15.48 3.25
C ILE A 112 30.73 15.61 2.11
N TYR A 113 30.88 14.74 1.11
CA TYR A 113 30.07 14.70 -0.09
C TYR A 113 29.32 13.38 -0.20
N PHE A 114 28.04 13.48 -0.49
CA PHE A 114 27.26 12.38 -1.05
C PHE A 114 26.96 12.72 -2.49
N ASP A 115 27.62 12.00 -3.39
CA ASP A 115 27.47 12.24 -4.81
C ASP A 115 26.20 11.65 -5.38
N SER A 116 25.67 12.30 -6.43
CA SER A 116 24.59 11.79 -7.28
C SER A 116 23.37 11.32 -6.48
N LEU A 117 22.97 12.09 -5.45
CA LEU A 117 21.76 11.82 -4.67
C LEU A 117 20.54 11.72 -5.60
N ILE A 118 20.46 12.64 -6.55
CA ILE A 118 19.52 12.63 -7.67
C ILE A 118 20.38 12.80 -8.92
N GLU A 119 20.36 11.80 -9.78
CA GLU A 119 21.08 11.86 -11.06
C GLU A 119 20.58 13.03 -11.92
N TYR A 120 21.49 13.59 -12.72
CA TYR A 120 21.12 14.60 -13.69
C TYR A 120 20.16 14.00 -14.73
N ASP A 121 18.99 14.61 -14.86
CA ASP A 121 17.97 14.24 -15.83
C ASP A 121 17.55 15.52 -16.58
N VAL A 122 17.59 15.46 -17.92
CA VAL A 122 17.26 16.61 -18.78
C VAL A 122 15.79 17.00 -18.62
N ASP A 123 14.93 16.03 -18.32
CA ASP A 123 13.49 16.21 -18.24
C ASP A 123 13.00 16.50 -16.81
N LYS A 124 13.89 16.41 -15.80
CA LYS A 124 13.56 16.68 -14.39
C LYS A 124 14.45 17.75 -13.80
N CYS A 125 13.84 18.86 -13.38
CA CYS A 125 14.53 19.96 -12.71
C CYS A 125 14.18 20.01 -11.22
N PRO A 126 15.16 19.94 -10.30
CA PRO A 126 14.90 20.17 -8.89
C PRO A 126 14.55 21.65 -8.66
N MET A 127 13.37 21.87 -8.08
CA MET A 127 12.80 23.21 -7.85
C MET A 127 13.10 23.71 -6.43
N GLY A 128 13.09 22.82 -5.44
CA GLY A 128 13.20 23.18 -4.04
C GLY A 128 13.24 21.98 -3.10
N ILE A 129 13.44 22.26 -1.82
CA ILE A 129 13.34 21.29 -0.73
C ILE A 129 12.15 21.62 0.17
N LEU A 130 11.47 20.58 0.65
CA LEU A 130 10.45 20.63 1.69
C LEU A 130 11.01 19.96 2.94
N GLN A 131 11.68 20.75 3.78
CA GLN A 131 12.35 20.26 5.00
C GLN A 131 11.43 19.51 5.93
N GLU A 132 10.17 19.96 6.07
CA GLU A 132 9.18 19.31 6.94
C GLU A 132 8.77 17.89 6.49
N TYR A 133 9.06 17.54 5.23
CA TYR A 133 8.83 16.22 4.63
C TYR A 133 10.14 15.50 4.28
N GLY A 134 11.29 16.17 4.36
CA GLY A 134 12.59 15.60 4.03
C GLY A 134 12.71 15.24 2.55
N THR A 135 12.05 15.99 1.66
CA THR A 135 11.94 15.70 0.22
C THR A 135 12.32 16.88 -0.66
N PHE A 136 12.93 16.61 -1.80
CA PHE A 136 13.02 17.53 -2.93
C PHE A 136 11.73 17.53 -3.72
N VAL A 137 11.37 18.69 -4.27
CA VAL A 137 10.29 18.85 -5.24
C VAL A 137 10.91 19.07 -6.61
N HIS A 138 10.56 18.22 -7.56
CA HIS A 138 11.04 18.29 -8.95
C HIS A 138 9.87 18.61 -9.87
N ALA A 139 10.14 19.39 -10.91
CA ALA A 139 9.25 19.52 -12.04
C ALA A 139 9.74 18.59 -13.16
N SER A 140 8.87 17.71 -13.65
CA SER A 140 9.13 16.85 -14.80
C SER A 140 8.23 17.25 -15.96
N MET A 141 8.76 17.28 -17.19
CA MET A 141 7.91 17.33 -18.38
C MET A 141 7.45 15.93 -18.75
N ALA A 142 6.14 15.70 -18.79
CA ALA A 142 5.52 14.48 -19.29
C ALA A 142 4.85 14.76 -20.64
N VAL A 143 5.14 13.94 -21.65
CA VAL A 143 4.44 14.00 -22.93
C VAL A 143 3.28 13.01 -22.87
N SER A 144 2.05 13.51 -22.86
CA SER A 144 0.88 12.66 -23.07
C SER A 144 0.50 12.71 -24.55
N GLN A 145 0.55 11.55 -25.21
CA GLN A 145 -0.02 11.41 -26.55
C GLN A 145 -1.53 11.17 -26.43
N GLN A 146 -2.30 12.15 -26.86
CA GLN A 146 -3.69 11.91 -27.27
C GLN A 146 -3.72 11.66 -28.78
N ILE A 147 -4.78 10.98 -29.24
CA ILE A 147 -4.92 10.39 -30.58
C ILE A 147 -4.54 11.36 -31.74
N ASP A 148 -4.60 12.69 -31.54
CA ASP A 148 -4.22 13.69 -32.55
C ASP A 148 -3.25 14.80 -32.07
N LYS A 149 -2.74 14.81 -30.82
CA LYS A 149 -1.82 15.86 -30.31
C LYS A 149 -0.88 15.35 -29.21
N GLU A 150 0.35 15.83 -29.22
CA GLU A 150 1.26 15.79 -28.06
C GLU A 150 0.89 16.93 -27.10
N VAL A 151 0.48 16.57 -25.89
CA VAL A 151 0.23 17.52 -24.80
C VAL A 151 1.36 17.37 -23.79
N PHE A 152 2.16 18.43 -23.64
CA PHE A 152 3.18 18.54 -22.61
C PHE A 152 2.50 18.94 -21.29
N ASP A 153 2.55 18.07 -20.31
CA ASP A 153 2.07 18.31 -18.94
C ASP A 153 3.25 18.37 -17.98
N VAL A 154 3.23 19.31 -17.04
CA VAL A 154 4.30 19.43 -16.04
C VAL A 154 3.85 18.72 -14.77
N GLN A 155 4.52 17.62 -14.45
CA GLN A 155 4.21 16.80 -13.29
C GLN A 155 5.20 17.05 -12.15
N ALA A 156 4.66 17.35 -10.96
CA ALA A 156 5.46 17.49 -9.75
C ALA A 156 5.81 16.10 -9.18
N HIS A 157 7.08 15.89 -8.89
CA HIS A 157 7.59 14.67 -8.26
C HIS A 157 8.29 15.02 -6.94
N ALA A 158 8.24 14.10 -5.97
CA ALA A 158 8.93 14.25 -4.69
C ALA A 158 10.02 13.19 -4.52
N TYR A 159 11.22 13.60 -4.13
CA TYR A 159 12.36 12.69 -3.89
C TYR A 159 12.88 12.82 -2.46
N PRO A 160 12.84 11.78 -1.62
CA PRO A 160 13.30 11.90 -0.23
C PRO A 160 14.82 12.06 -0.17
N TYR A 161 15.31 13.03 0.59
CA TYR A 161 16.74 13.22 0.86
C TYR A 161 17.11 13.00 2.33
N ALA A 162 16.16 13.01 3.27
CA ALA A 162 16.48 12.88 4.69
C ALA A 162 17.31 11.61 5.01
N HIS A 163 17.20 10.58 4.19
CA HIS A 163 17.97 9.35 4.30
C HIS A 163 19.49 9.56 4.26
N VAL A 164 20.02 10.48 3.44
CA VAL A 164 21.48 10.74 3.40
C VAL A 164 21.98 11.49 4.62
N ILE A 165 21.13 12.32 5.25
CA ILE A 165 21.48 12.98 6.51
C ILE A 165 21.49 11.97 7.65
N VAL A 166 20.53 11.04 7.66
CA VAL A 166 20.55 9.90 8.58
C VAL A 166 21.83 9.07 8.39
N LEU A 167 22.23 8.76 7.15
CA LEU A 167 23.48 8.05 6.88
C LEU A 167 24.70 8.81 7.38
N TYR A 168 24.77 10.11 7.12
CA TYR A 168 25.84 10.95 7.63
C TYR A 168 25.99 10.85 9.15
N LYS A 169 24.88 10.98 9.88
CA LYS A 169 24.87 10.88 11.34
C LYS A 169 25.27 9.48 11.84
N LEU A 170 24.83 8.43 11.14
CA LEU A 170 25.15 7.04 11.49
C LEU A 170 26.60 6.66 11.19
N ILE A 171 27.13 7.07 10.03
CA ILE A 171 28.40 6.57 9.49
C ILE A 171 29.55 7.52 9.83
N CYS A 172 29.39 8.80 9.50
CA CYS A 172 30.47 9.78 9.65
C CYS A 172 30.57 10.31 11.09
N GLN A 173 29.43 10.65 11.70
CA GLN A 173 29.43 11.10 13.11
C GLN A 173 29.43 9.93 14.11
N GLN A 174 29.08 8.72 13.67
CA GLN A 174 28.91 7.54 14.53
C GLN A 174 27.96 7.81 15.72
N ASN A 175 26.94 8.64 15.50
CA ASN A 175 26.00 9.08 16.53
C ASN A 175 24.57 8.57 16.23
N PRO A 176 24.24 7.34 16.64
CA PRO A 176 22.93 6.75 16.33
C PRO A 176 21.76 7.42 17.05
N LEU A 177 22.00 8.10 18.18
CA LEU A 177 20.94 8.81 18.90
C LEU A 177 20.51 10.05 18.12
N GLU A 178 21.46 10.83 17.61
CA GLU A 178 21.15 12.01 16.81
C GLU A 178 20.55 11.66 15.44
N ALA A 179 20.97 10.53 14.85
CA ALA A 179 20.34 9.98 13.66
C ALA A 179 18.86 9.62 13.92
N LEU A 180 18.57 9.03 15.08
CA LEU A 180 17.21 8.69 15.50
C LEU A 180 16.37 9.93 15.76
N ASP A 181 16.92 10.94 16.46
CA ASP A 181 16.25 12.20 16.73
C ASP A 181 15.90 12.95 15.43
N TYR A 182 16.81 12.94 14.44
CA TYR A 182 16.53 13.52 13.13
C TYR A 182 15.43 12.74 12.38
N ALA A 183 15.53 11.41 12.32
CA ALA A 183 14.53 10.58 11.64
C ALA A 183 13.14 10.64 12.30
N ASN A 184 13.08 10.80 13.63
CA ASN A 184 11.84 10.89 14.40
C ASN A 184 10.98 12.11 14.03
N GLN A 185 11.56 13.14 13.43
CA GLN A 185 10.82 14.31 12.93
C GLN A 185 9.87 13.94 11.78
N TYR A 186 10.14 12.81 11.11
CA TYR A 186 9.40 12.37 9.94
C TYR A 186 8.43 11.23 10.22
N VAL A 187 8.43 10.61 11.41
CA VAL A 187 7.68 9.37 11.69
C VAL A 187 6.17 9.47 11.38
N GLU A 188 5.57 10.64 11.62
CA GLU A 188 4.14 10.89 11.34
C GLU A 188 3.88 11.38 9.90
N LYS A 189 4.92 11.52 9.08
CA LYS A 189 4.84 12.04 7.71
C LYS A 189 4.68 10.89 6.71
N SER A 190 3.95 11.15 5.63
CA SER A 190 3.77 10.19 4.54
C SER A 190 5.07 9.83 3.81
N SER A 191 6.12 10.67 3.92
CA SER A 191 7.42 10.42 3.31
C SER A 191 8.29 9.44 4.11
N PHE A 192 7.93 9.09 5.35
CA PHE A 192 8.80 8.33 6.25
C PHE A 192 9.18 6.95 5.72
N GLU A 193 8.20 6.19 5.22
CA GLU A 193 8.46 4.87 4.64
C GLU A 193 9.41 4.98 3.45
N ALA A 194 9.22 5.99 2.58
CA ALA A 194 10.13 6.24 1.48
C ALA A 194 11.54 6.61 1.96
N ILE A 195 11.68 7.41 3.03
CA ILE A 195 12.98 7.74 3.61
C ILE A 195 13.71 6.46 4.07
N LEU A 196 13.01 5.53 4.73
CA LEU A 196 13.62 4.26 5.19
C LEU A 196 13.94 3.30 4.03
N ASP A 197 13.06 3.22 3.03
CA ASP A 197 13.30 2.45 1.80
C ASP A 197 14.56 2.96 1.07
N TRP A 198 14.66 4.28 0.89
CA TRP A 198 15.79 4.91 0.23
C TRP A 198 17.06 4.81 1.07
N LEU A 199 16.97 4.89 2.40
CA LEU A 199 18.10 4.65 3.29
C LEU A 199 18.73 3.28 3.04
N LEU A 200 17.90 2.23 3.03
CA LEU A 200 18.37 0.86 2.83
C LEU A 200 18.83 0.61 1.39
N PHE A 201 18.10 1.14 0.41
CA PHE A 201 18.46 1.03 -1.00
C PHE A 201 19.79 1.73 -1.31
N PHE A 202 20.01 2.92 -0.78
CA PHE A 202 21.24 3.70 -1.00
C PHE A 202 22.46 2.93 -0.49
N VAL A 203 22.36 2.32 0.70
CA VAL A 203 23.42 1.50 1.30
C VAL A 203 23.72 0.26 0.47
N LEU A 204 22.69 -0.34 -0.13
CA LEU A 204 22.84 -1.52 -0.98
C LEU A 204 23.29 -1.18 -2.40
N SER A 205 23.29 0.08 -2.82
CA SER A 205 23.55 0.49 -4.21
C SER A 205 25.04 0.73 -4.52
N ASP A 206 25.96 0.24 -3.68
CA ASP A 206 27.41 0.45 -3.80
C ASP A 206 27.82 1.93 -3.84
N GLN A 207 26.99 2.81 -3.28
CA GLN A 207 27.27 4.24 -3.16
C GLN A 207 28.46 4.49 -2.24
N LYS A 208 29.11 5.62 -2.48
CA LYS A 208 30.33 6.04 -1.77
C LYS A 208 30.11 7.41 -1.13
N ILE A 209 30.68 7.58 0.05
CA ILE A 209 30.79 8.88 0.71
C ILE A 209 32.22 9.36 0.54
N TRP A 210 32.38 10.57 0.00
CA TRP A 210 33.68 11.18 -0.16
C TRP A 210 33.92 12.17 0.97
N VAL A 211 35.00 11.97 1.72
CA VAL A 211 35.42 12.84 2.82
C VAL A 211 36.70 13.54 2.39
N HIS A 212 36.60 14.83 2.15
CA HIS A 212 37.72 15.67 1.79
C HIS A 212 38.26 16.28 3.07
N PHE A 213 39.46 15.89 3.48
CA PHE A 213 40.12 16.41 4.67
C PHE A 213 41.51 16.93 4.32
N ASN A 214 41.74 18.24 4.49
CA ASN A 214 43.04 18.90 4.26
C ASN A 214 43.64 18.64 2.86
N GLY A 215 42.79 18.45 1.84
CA GLY A 215 43.20 18.14 0.47
C GLY A 215 43.44 16.65 0.18
N ALA A 216 43.36 15.79 1.19
CA ALA A 216 43.25 14.35 1.00
C ALA A 216 41.78 13.98 0.76
N VAL A 217 41.53 13.04 -0.14
CA VAL A 217 40.21 12.48 -0.40
C VAL A 217 40.17 11.07 0.16
N HIS A 218 39.27 10.84 1.11
CA HIS A 218 38.99 9.52 1.66
C HIS A 218 37.64 9.03 1.14
N GLU A 219 37.60 7.78 0.70
CA GLU A 219 36.39 7.14 0.22
C GLU A 219 35.88 6.18 1.30
N ILE A 220 34.62 6.32 1.68
CA ILE A 220 33.94 5.40 2.60
C ILE A 220 32.93 4.59 1.79
N GLN A 221 33.09 3.27 1.78
CA GLN A 221 32.14 2.35 1.17
C GLN A 221 30.90 2.22 2.07
N VAL A 222 29.75 2.73 1.61
CA VAL A 222 28.53 2.80 2.44
C VAL A 222 28.04 1.41 2.81
N MET A 223 28.19 0.44 1.90
CA MET A 223 27.72 -0.93 2.11
C MET A 223 28.39 -1.63 3.32
N ASP A 224 29.61 -1.26 3.68
CA ASP A 224 30.31 -1.82 4.85
C ASP A 224 29.60 -1.47 6.17
N HIS A 225 28.76 -0.43 6.15
CA HIS A 225 27.97 0.03 7.30
C HIS A 225 26.53 -0.51 7.31
N LEU A 226 26.17 -1.45 6.43
CA LEU A 226 24.86 -2.10 6.42
C LEU A 226 24.41 -2.64 7.80
N PRO A 227 25.27 -3.26 8.64
CA PRO A 227 24.86 -3.72 9.97
C PRO A 227 24.40 -2.57 10.90
N ALA A 228 25.03 -1.39 10.80
CA ALA A 228 24.66 -0.22 11.59
C ALA A 228 23.29 0.33 11.14
N VAL A 229 23.07 0.39 9.82
CA VAL A 229 21.79 0.83 9.23
C VAL A 229 20.67 -0.14 9.57
N VAL A 230 20.90 -1.44 9.50
CA VAL A 230 19.91 -2.45 9.90
C VAL A 230 19.59 -2.35 11.39
N SER A 231 20.61 -2.14 12.25
CA SER A 231 20.42 -1.93 13.69
C SER A 231 19.60 -0.67 14.00
N PHE A 232 19.78 0.38 13.19
CA PHE A 232 18.98 1.59 13.24
C PHE A 232 17.53 1.32 12.80
N LEU A 233 17.30 0.66 11.67
CA LEU A 233 15.96 0.37 11.17
C LEU A 233 15.15 -0.48 12.14
N LYS A 234 15.77 -1.43 12.84
CA LYS A 234 15.14 -2.27 13.88
C LYS A 234 14.50 -1.46 15.02
N LYS A 235 14.80 -0.15 15.15
CA LYS A 235 14.12 0.74 16.11
C LYS A 235 12.67 1.04 15.70
N TYR A 236 12.32 0.86 14.43
CA TYR A 236 10.98 1.06 13.88
C TYR A 236 10.33 -0.29 13.56
N ASP A 237 9.63 -0.89 14.52
CA ASP A 237 9.18 -2.29 14.47
C ASP A 237 8.51 -2.71 13.16
N SER A 238 7.35 -2.13 12.80
CA SER A 238 6.63 -2.54 11.57
C SER A 238 7.32 -2.03 10.29
N GLN A 239 7.84 -0.80 10.33
CA GLN A 239 8.49 -0.17 9.17
C GLN A 239 9.80 -0.87 8.78
N PHE A 240 10.51 -1.47 9.74
CA PHE A 240 11.68 -2.30 9.49
C PHE A 240 11.34 -3.43 8.51
N TYR A 241 10.30 -4.21 8.80
CA TYR A 241 9.89 -5.32 7.94
C TYR A 241 9.41 -4.81 6.58
N ILE A 242 8.61 -3.74 6.53
CA ILE A 242 8.16 -3.16 5.26
C ILE A 242 9.36 -2.76 4.39
N SER A 243 10.31 -2.03 4.95
CA SER A 243 11.48 -1.52 4.21
C SER A 243 12.39 -2.65 3.72
N VAL A 244 12.65 -3.65 4.57
CA VAL A 244 13.45 -4.82 4.20
C VAL A 244 12.80 -5.58 3.05
N VAL A 245 11.49 -5.82 3.11
CA VAL A 245 10.76 -6.52 2.04
C VAL A 245 10.77 -5.68 0.75
N ASN A 246 10.47 -4.39 0.82
CA ASN A 246 10.48 -3.50 -0.34
C ASN A 246 11.84 -3.46 -1.03
N CYS A 247 12.93 -3.44 -0.24
CA CYS A 247 14.29 -3.51 -0.77
C CYS A 247 14.60 -4.87 -1.40
N LEU A 248 14.29 -5.98 -0.72
CA LEU A 248 14.54 -7.35 -1.24
C LEU A 248 13.87 -7.59 -2.61
N ARG A 249 12.70 -6.99 -2.85
CA ARG A 249 12.02 -7.08 -4.15
C ARG A 249 12.70 -6.31 -5.28
N LYS A 250 13.46 -5.26 -4.96
CA LYS A 250 14.04 -4.32 -5.92
C LYS A 250 15.50 -4.62 -6.23
N VAL A 251 16.20 -5.31 -5.34
CA VAL A 251 17.62 -5.64 -5.51
C VAL A 251 17.80 -7.05 -6.04
N ASP A 252 18.93 -7.29 -6.69
CA ASP A 252 19.33 -8.65 -7.06
C ASP A 252 19.59 -9.47 -5.79
N PHE A 253 18.87 -10.59 -5.65
CA PHE A 253 18.86 -11.38 -4.42
C PHE A 253 20.23 -12.00 -4.12
N ARG A 254 20.91 -12.55 -5.14
CA ARG A 254 22.19 -13.27 -4.94
C ARG A 254 23.32 -12.35 -4.53
N SER A 255 23.38 -11.14 -5.08
CA SER A 255 24.46 -10.19 -4.78
C SER A 255 24.19 -9.36 -3.52
N ARG A 256 22.96 -8.86 -3.36
CA ARG A 256 22.61 -7.85 -2.34
C ARG A 256 21.57 -8.34 -1.35
N GLY A 257 20.60 -9.16 -1.79
CA GLY A 257 19.55 -9.70 -0.93
C GLY A 257 20.07 -10.62 0.18
N GLU A 258 20.95 -11.57 -0.16
CA GLU A 258 21.56 -12.45 0.85
C GLU A 258 22.37 -11.67 1.90
N ARG A 259 23.10 -10.63 1.47
CA ARG A 259 23.83 -9.74 2.40
C ARG A 259 22.87 -9.02 3.34
N LEU A 260 21.74 -8.54 2.83
CA LEU A 260 20.71 -7.90 3.64
C LEU A 260 20.16 -8.88 4.68
N LEU A 261 19.78 -10.10 4.30
CA LEU A 261 19.29 -11.12 5.24
C LEU A 261 20.35 -11.49 6.30
N ARG A 262 21.61 -11.64 5.90
CA ARG A 262 22.71 -11.85 6.86
C ARG A 262 22.87 -10.68 7.83
N ALA A 263 22.71 -9.45 7.36
CA ALA A 263 22.80 -8.26 8.21
C ALA A 263 21.60 -8.11 9.15
N THR A 264 20.39 -8.53 8.74
CA THR A 264 19.24 -8.62 9.65
C THR A 264 19.43 -9.70 10.70
N GLY A 265 20.11 -10.80 10.35
CA GLY A 265 20.25 -11.98 11.19
C GLY A 265 18.92 -12.73 11.36
N ILE A 266 17.99 -12.54 10.43
CA ILE A 266 16.66 -13.15 10.42
C ILE A 266 16.49 -13.86 9.07
N ASP A 267 16.05 -15.10 9.10
CA ASP A 267 15.75 -15.87 7.89
C ASP A 267 14.52 -15.31 7.15
N SER A 268 14.43 -15.51 5.83
CA SER A 268 13.30 -15.03 5.03
C SER A 268 11.96 -15.61 5.48
N THR A 269 11.95 -16.86 5.97
CA THR A 269 10.74 -17.51 6.53
C THR A 269 10.28 -16.85 7.84
N ASP A 270 11.21 -16.45 8.69
CA ASP A 270 10.95 -15.72 9.93
C ASP A 270 10.49 -14.28 9.64
N ILE A 271 11.04 -13.61 8.62
CA ILE A 271 10.57 -12.30 8.16
C ILE A 271 9.12 -12.40 7.68
N LEU A 272 8.78 -13.42 6.90
CA LEU A 272 7.40 -13.65 6.44
C LEU A 272 6.46 -13.86 7.64
N THR A 273 6.86 -14.71 8.58
CA THR A 273 6.07 -14.98 9.81
C THR A 273 5.92 -13.73 10.67
N ALA A 274 6.97 -12.92 10.79
CA ALA A 274 6.96 -11.65 11.50
C ALA A 274 6.04 -10.61 10.84
N CYS A 275 5.95 -10.60 9.50
CA CYS A 275 5.00 -9.78 8.75
C CYS A 275 3.56 -10.23 9.03
N LEU A 276 3.29 -11.54 9.02
CA LEU A 276 1.97 -12.11 9.33
C LEU A 276 1.51 -11.74 10.74
N ASN A 277 2.39 -11.90 11.74
CA ASN A 277 2.08 -11.56 13.14
C ASN A 277 1.77 -10.07 13.33
N ARG A 278 2.26 -9.20 12.45
CA ARG A 278 2.02 -7.75 12.45
C ARG A 278 0.91 -7.31 11.49
N ASN A 279 0.17 -8.25 10.90
CA ASN A 279 -0.87 -7.98 9.90
C ASN A 279 -0.35 -7.25 8.64
N LEU A 280 0.94 -7.38 8.33
CA LEU A 280 1.58 -6.83 7.12
C LEU A 280 1.43 -7.78 5.93
N ILE A 281 0.18 -8.05 5.55
CA ILE A 281 -0.16 -9.13 4.62
C ILE A 281 0.46 -8.92 3.23
N SER A 282 0.47 -7.68 2.72
CA SER A 282 1.07 -7.39 1.42
C SER A 282 2.58 -7.67 1.42
N SER A 283 3.28 -7.30 2.49
CA SER A 283 4.71 -7.59 2.67
C SER A 283 4.99 -9.08 2.82
N ALA A 284 4.13 -9.81 3.53
CA ALA A 284 4.24 -11.26 3.68
C ALA A 284 4.08 -12.00 2.35
N VAL A 285 3.11 -11.62 1.52
CA VAL A 285 2.93 -12.17 0.16
C VAL A 285 4.13 -11.87 -0.71
N ASN A 286 4.65 -10.64 -0.66
CA ASN A 286 5.83 -10.24 -1.42
C ASN A 286 7.09 -11.04 -1.03
N MET A 287 7.20 -11.48 0.21
CA MET A 287 8.31 -12.32 0.66
C MET A 287 8.29 -13.73 0.09
N LEU A 288 7.15 -14.24 -0.39
CA LEU A 288 7.10 -15.61 -0.93
C LEU A 288 8.09 -15.83 -2.07
N ARG A 289 8.26 -14.85 -2.96
CA ARG A 289 9.23 -14.95 -4.06
C ARG A 289 10.67 -15.00 -3.55
N ILE A 290 10.95 -14.29 -2.45
CA ILE A 290 12.28 -14.29 -1.81
C ILE A 290 12.52 -15.62 -1.10
N VAL A 291 11.53 -16.12 -0.36
CA VAL A 291 11.58 -17.45 0.28
C VAL A 291 11.82 -18.54 -0.76
N GLN A 292 11.16 -18.48 -1.91
CA GLN A 292 11.37 -19.43 -3.02
C GLN A 292 12.78 -19.38 -3.61
N GLN A 293 13.46 -18.24 -3.56
CA GLN A 293 14.83 -18.11 -4.05
C GLN A 293 15.87 -18.66 -3.07
N GLU A 294 15.56 -18.64 -1.76
CA GLU A 294 16.47 -19.08 -0.70
C GLU A 294 16.24 -20.54 -0.26
N HIS A 295 14.98 -20.99 -0.25
CA HIS A 295 14.56 -22.26 0.35
C HIS A 295 14.04 -23.26 -0.69
N SER A 296 13.79 -24.49 -0.25
CA SER A 296 13.19 -25.51 -1.12
C SER A 296 11.74 -25.18 -1.49
N LEU A 297 11.24 -25.84 -2.54
CA LEU A 297 9.84 -25.70 -2.97
C LEU A 297 8.87 -26.14 -1.88
N GLU A 298 9.21 -27.16 -1.07
CA GLU A 298 8.36 -27.64 0.04
C GLU A 298 8.21 -26.59 1.15
N THR A 299 9.31 -25.93 1.54
CA THR A 299 9.27 -24.85 2.53
C THR A 299 8.45 -23.67 2.01
N SER A 300 8.69 -23.29 0.75
CA SER A 300 7.96 -22.22 0.07
C SER A 300 6.46 -22.49 -0.04
N LEU A 301 6.10 -23.74 -0.34
CA LEU A 301 4.72 -24.21 -0.39
C LEU A 301 4.05 -24.11 0.99
N SER A 302 4.73 -24.57 2.06
CA SER A 302 4.24 -24.44 3.44
C SER A 302 3.98 -22.97 3.82
N CYS A 303 4.93 -22.08 3.51
CA CYS A 303 4.76 -20.64 3.71
C CYS A 303 3.57 -20.08 2.92
N ALA A 304 3.40 -20.48 1.65
CA ALA A 304 2.28 -20.06 0.82
C ALA A 304 0.92 -20.48 1.43
N TYR A 305 0.80 -21.72 1.91
CA TYR A 305 -0.40 -22.17 2.61
C TYR A 305 -0.72 -21.35 3.86
N SER A 306 0.30 -20.91 4.61
CA SER A 306 0.09 -20.10 5.81
C SER A 306 -0.51 -18.72 5.51
N LEU A 307 -0.40 -18.22 4.28
CA LEU A 307 -0.93 -16.93 3.82
C LEU A 307 -2.40 -16.99 3.38
N VAL A 308 -2.93 -18.16 3.05
CA VAL A 308 -4.31 -18.33 2.55
C VAL A 308 -5.33 -17.79 3.54
N LYS A 309 -5.22 -18.18 4.82
CA LYS A 309 -6.16 -17.76 5.86
C LYS A 309 -6.08 -16.24 6.16
N PRO A 310 -4.91 -15.63 6.36
CA PRO A 310 -4.78 -14.17 6.48
C PRO A 310 -5.35 -13.40 5.28
N LEU A 311 -5.13 -13.87 4.05
CA LEU A 311 -5.67 -13.24 2.85
C LEU A 311 -7.21 -13.31 2.80
N LEU A 312 -7.80 -14.45 3.14
CA LEU A 312 -9.25 -14.58 3.29
C LEU A 312 -9.79 -13.61 4.35
N GLN A 313 -9.13 -13.51 5.51
CA GLN A 313 -9.56 -12.63 6.60
C GLN A 313 -9.43 -11.14 6.29
N SER A 314 -8.50 -10.75 5.42
CA SER A 314 -8.29 -9.36 4.98
C SER A 314 -9.01 -9.01 3.68
N GLU A 315 -9.84 -9.93 3.15
CA GLU A 315 -10.64 -9.75 1.94
C GLU A 315 -9.82 -9.40 0.68
N LYS A 316 -8.53 -9.80 0.65
CA LYS A 316 -7.63 -9.58 -0.50
C LYS A 316 -7.75 -10.72 -1.51
N TYR A 317 -8.93 -10.88 -2.10
CA TYR A 317 -9.26 -12.03 -2.94
C TYR A 317 -8.48 -12.10 -4.26
N GLU A 318 -8.12 -10.95 -4.86
CA GLU A 318 -7.27 -10.91 -6.06
C GLU A 318 -5.90 -11.53 -5.80
N LEU A 319 -5.22 -11.10 -4.72
CA LEU A 319 -3.95 -11.68 -4.28
C LEU A 319 -4.08 -13.14 -3.86
N LEU A 320 -5.23 -13.53 -3.30
CA LEU A 320 -5.49 -14.94 -2.97
C LEU A 320 -5.56 -15.80 -4.23
N TYR A 321 -6.22 -15.33 -5.30
CA TYR A 321 -6.25 -16.07 -6.56
C TYR A 321 -4.84 -16.26 -7.13
N GLU A 322 -4.03 -15.19 -7.18
CA GLU A 322 -2.63 -15.27 -7.61
C GLU A 322 -1.82 -16.25 -6.76
N LEU A 323 -2.05 -16.26 -5.43
CA LEU A 323 -1.41 -17.19 -4.52
C LEU A 323 -1.81 -18.64 -4.79
N VAL A 324 -3.09 -18.91 -5.09
CA VAL A 324 -3.56 -20.26 -5.43
C VAL A 324 -2.91 -20.76 -6.72
N VAL A 325 -2.83 -19.90 -7.74
CA VAL A 325 -2.11 -20.22 -8.99
C VAL A 325 -0.64 -20.54 -8.69
N PHE A 326 -0.02 -19.76 -7.82
CA PHE A 326 1.36 -19.99 -7.37
C PHE A 326 1.52 -21.33 -6.62
N ILE A 327 0.61 -21.64 -5.69
CA ILE A 327 0.59 -22.92 -4.95
C ILE A 327 0.47 -24.10 -5.90
N ASN A 328 -0.53 -24.08 -6.79
CA ASN A 328 -0.78 -25.17 -7.73
C ASN A 328 0.43 -25.42 -8.65
N LYS A 329 1.10 -24.34 -9.08
CA LYS A 329 2.34 -24.45 -9.86
C LYS A 329 3.46 -25.14 -9.07
N MET A 330 3.67 -24.77 -7.81
CA MET A 330 4.68 -25.41 -6.96
C MET A 330 4.36 -26.89 -6.69
N GLU A 331 3.09 -27.22 -6.43
CA GLU A 331 2.67 -28.61 -6.22
C GLU A 331 2.90 -29.48 -7.46
N TYR A 332 2.65 -28.93 -8.65
CA TYR A 332 2.97 -29.58 -9.91
C TYR A 332 4.48 -29.82 -10.06
N GLU A 333 5.33 -28.83 -9.77
CA GLU A 333 6.79 -28.97 -9.85
C GLU A 333 7.34 -30.01 -8.85
N ILE A 334 6.80 -30.04 -7.63
CA ILE A 334 7.17 -31.03 -6.59
C ILE A 334 6.73 -32.45 -7.00
N THR A 335 5.57 -32.61 -7.62
CA THR A 335 5.09 -33.93 -8.08
C THR A 335 5.84 -34.42 -9.32
N ALA A 336 6.12 -33.52 -10.26
CA ALA A 336 6.91 -33.83 -11.46
C ALA A 336 8.34 -34.28 -11.12
N SER A 337 9.00 -33.59 -10.20
CA SER A 337 10.36 -33.96 -9.75
C SER A 337 10.41 -35.36 -9.10
N LYS A 338 9.41 -35.71 -8.28
CA LYS A 338 9.28 -37.04 -7.66
C LYS A 338 9.03 -38.18 -8.65
N SER A 339 8.40 -37.90 -9.79
CA SER A 339 8.13 -38.90 -10.84
C SER A 339 9.33 -39.20 -11.76
N SER A 340 10.40 -38.39 -11.67
CA SER A 340 11.57 -38.47 -12.56
C SER A 340 12.77 -39.23 -11.99
N SER A 341 12.73 -39.66 -10.71
CA SER A 341 13.72 -40.58 -10.14
C SER A 341 13.40 -42.03 -10.55
N PRO A 342 14.37 -42.82 -11.07
CA PRO A 342 14.13 -44.23 -11.39
C PRO A 342 13.91 -44.99 -10.08
N VAL A 343 12.67 -45.43 -9.87
CA VAL A 343 12.32 -46.33 -8.77
C VAL A 343 12.85 -47.71 -9.11
N ASP A 344 13.94 -48.10 -8.43
CA ASP A 344 14.29 -49.51 -8.28
C ASP A 344 13.10 -50.22 -7.64
N SER A 345 12.51 -51.12 -8.42
CA SER A 345 11.44 -52.00 -8.02
C SER A 345 11.89 -52.89 -6.88
N ARG A 346 11.43 -52.62 -5.66
CA ARG A 346 11.13 -53.63 -4.64
C ARG A 346 10.25 -53.07 -3.53
N ASP A 347 9.32 -53.92 -3.14
CA ASP A 347 8.50 -53.91 -1.93
C ASP A 347 7.22 -53.06 -1.95
N ALA A 348 6.22 -53.71 -2.56
CA ALA A 348 4.82 -53.58 -2.17
C ALA A 348 4.63 -53.99 -0.70
N GLN A 349 4.74 -53.01 0.20
CA GLN A 349 4.03 -53.01 1.48
C GLN A 349 3.40 -51.63 1.65
N LEU A 350 2.16 -51.51 1.17
CA LEU A 350 1.28 -50.37 1.43
C LEU A 350 1.08 -50.25 2.95
N SER A 351 1.66 -49.23 3.57
CA SER A 351 1.34 -48.88 4.96
C SER A 351 -0.11 -48.42 5.05
N ASP A 352 -0.80 -48.78 6.12
CA ASP A 352 -2.18 -48.35 6.39
C ASP A 352 -2.34 -46.82 6.38
N GLU A 353 -1.27 -46.04 6.60
CA GLU A 353 -1.27 -44.59 6.46
C GLU A 353 -1.40 -44.10 5.01
N ALA A 354 -0.79 -44.79 4.04
CA ALA A 354 -0.95 -44.47 2.63
C ALA A 354 -2.37 -44.81 2.14
N ASN A 355 -2.95 -45.91 2.61
CA ASN A 355 -4.34 -46.26 2.35
C ASN A 355 -5.34 -45.36 3.10
N GLN A 356 -4.98 -44.80 4.25
CA GLN A 356 -5.80 -43.83 4.98
C GLN A 356 -5.74 -42.44 4.34
N LYS A 357 -4.58 -42.00 3.84
CA LYS A 357 -4.44 -40.81 2.98
C LYS A 357 -5.19 -40.99 1.66
N LEU A 358 -5.07 -42.14 1.01
CA LEU A 358 -5.78 -42.46 -0.22
C LEU A 358 -7.29 -42.56 0.03
N ARG A 359 -7.75 -43.08 1.17
CA ARG A 359 -9.17 -43.07 1.55
C ARG A 359 -9.70 -41.67 1.84
N ILE A 360 -8.89 -40.79 2.44
CA ILE A 360 -9.22 -39.37 2.60
C ILE A 360 -9.28 -38.71 1.21
N GLU A 361 -8.26 -38.83 0.35
CA GLU A 361 -8.25 -38.30 -1.02
C GLU A 361 -9.34 -38.89 -1.93
N THR A 362 -9.69 -40.17 -1.78
CA THR A 362 -10.77 -40.81 -2.57
C THR A 362 -12.16 -40.43 -2.05
N THR A 363 -12.28 -40.09 -0.76
CA THR A 363 -13.51 -39.55 -0.15
C THR A 363 -13.65 -38.05 -0.44
N TYR A 364 -12.53 -37.33 -0.63
CA TYR A 364 -12.47 -35.94 -1.04
C TYR A 364 -12.02 -35.81 -2.50
N ARG A 365 -12.81 -36.35 -3.44
CA ARG A 365 -12.87 -35.72 -4.77
C ARG A 365 -13.08 -34.22 -4.57
N ALA A 366 -12.39 -33.38 -5.33
CA ALA A 366 -12.49 -31.92 -5.27
C ALA A 366 -13.93 -31.49 -4.95
N PHE A 367 -14.10 -30.68 -3.90
CA PHE A 367 -15.41 -30.22 -3.41
C PHE A 367 -16.21 -29.63 -4.57
N ILE A 368 -15.53 -28.95 -5.50
CA ILE A 368 -16.02 -28.64 -6.84
C ILE A 368 -14.88 -28.93 -7.85
N PRO A 369 -15.09 -29.77 -8.87
CA PRO A 369 -14.09 -30.04 -9.91
C PRO A 369 -13.65 -28.77 -10.65
N ASP A 370 -12.38 -28.73 -11.05
CA ASP A 370 -11.72 -27.65 -11.80
C ASP A 370 -11.64 -26.30 -11.06
N TRP A 371 -12.17 -26.20 -9.85
CA TRP A 371 -12.11 -24.99 -9.04
C TRP A 371 -10.80 -24.94 -8.25
N LEU A 372 -10.04 -23.83 -8.34
CA LEU A 372 -8.78 -23.65 -7.61
C LEU A 372 -7.74 -24.77 -7.88
N GLY A 373 -7.78 -25.38 -9.06
CA GLY A 373 -6.85 -26.46 -9.46
C GLY A 373 -7.01 -27.75 -8.65
N ASP A 374 -8.24 -28.06 -8.23
CA ASP A 374 -8.59 -29.26 -7.43
C ASP A 374 -7.90 -29.37 -6.07
N ASN A 375 -7.33 -28.26 -5.58
CA ASN A 375 -6.70 -28.22 -4.27
C ASN A 375 -7.74 -28.25 -3.14
N VAL A 376 -8.02 -29.45 -2.65
CA VAL A 376 -9.04 -29.70 -1.60
C VAL A 376 -8.81 -28.86 -0.35
N GLN A 377 -7.56 -28.67 0.08
CA GLN A 377 -7.26 -27.91 1.29
C GLN A 377 -7.66 -26.44 1.15
N ILE A 378 -7.31 -25.82 0.03
CA ILE A 378 -7.67 -24.43 -0.26
C ILE A 378 -9.19 -24.31 -0.44
N GLN A 379 -9.81 -25.22 -1.20
CA GLN A 379 -11.27 -25.24 -1.37
C GLN A 379 -11.99 -25.32 -0.02
N MET A 380 -11.51 -26.14 0.92
CA MET A 380 -12.07 -26.22 2.28
C MET A 380 -11.89 -24.93 3.07
N MET A 381 -10.73 -24.27 2.98
CA MET A 381 -10.48 -22.99 3.66
C MET A 381 -11.39 -21.88 3.10
N VAL A 382 -11.50 -21.78 1.78
CA VAL A 382 -12.37 -20.81 1.10
C VAL A 382 -13.83 -21.09 1.44
N SER A 383 -14.27 -22.35 1.37
CA SER A 383 -15.63 -22.77 1.72
C SER A 383 -16.01 -22.42 3.16
N LYS A 384 -15.11 -22.67 4.13
CA LYS A 384 -15.31 -22.24 5.53
C LYS A 384 -15.41 -20.72 5.66
N HIS A 385 -14.62 -19.97 4.91
CA HIS A 385 -14.69 -18.51 4.89
C HIS A 385 -15.99 -18.01 4.29
N PHE A 386 -16.46 -18.58 3.19
CA PHE A 386 -17.72 -18.23 2.56
C PHE A 386 -18.91 -18.52 3.49
N ALA A 387 -18.90 -19.69 4.15
CA ALA A 387 -19.90 -20.01 5.16
C ALA A 387 -19.89 -19.00 6.32
N LYS A 388 -18.71 -18.53 6.74
CA LYS A 388 -18.57 -17.49 7.75
C LYS A 388 -19.16 -16.16 7.26
N ILE A 389 -18.79 -15.68 6.08
CA ILE A 389 -19.34 -14.45 5.46
C ILE A 389 -20.87 -14.51 5.39
N LEU A 390 -21.40 -15.65 4.97
CA LEU A 390 -22.83 -15.81 4.83
C LEU A 390 -23.54 -15.82 6.19
N SER A 391 -22.97 -16.50 7.19
CA SER A 391 -23.52 -16.51 8.55
C SER A 391 -23.51 -15.14 9.24
N THR A 392 -22.67 -14.20 8.79
CA THR A 392 -22.65 -12.79 9.23
C THR A 392 -23.47 -11.86 8.34
N GLY A 393 -23.89 -12.31 7.15
CA GLY A 393 -24.72 -11.51 6.23
C GLY A 393 -23.95 -10.48 5.40
N HIS A 394 -22.62 -10.56 5.31
CA HIS A 394 -21.80 -9.64 4.50
C HIS A 394 -21.77 -10.06 3.03
N LEU A 395 -22.91 -9.93 2.36
CA LEU A 395 -23.12 -10.43 1.00
C LEU A 395 -22.24 -9.75 -0.07
N SER A 396 -21.84 -8.49 0.14
CA SER A 396 -20.89 -7.81 -0.77
C SER A 396 -19.51 -8.49 -0.77
N SER A 397 -18.99 -8.85 0.40
CA SER A 397 -17.74 -9.62 0.52
C SER A 397 -17.84 -10.99 -0.15
N LEU A 398 -19.01 -11.65 -0.08
CA LEU A 398 -19.24 -12.94 -0.74
C LEU A 398 -19.20 -12.80 -2.26
N LEU A 399 -19.82 -11.75 -2.81
CA LEU A 399 -19.82 -11.46 -4.24
C LEU A 399 -18.42 -11.08 -4.75
N GLN A 400 -17.69 -10.26 -4.00
CA GLN A 400 -16.30 -9.94 -4.33
C GLN A 400 -15.42 -11.19 -4.31
N ALA A 401 -15.59 -12.05 -3.31
CA ALA A 401 -14.84 -13.30 -3.21
C ALA A 401 -15.18 -14.26 -4.36
N SER A 402 -16.46 -14.38 -4.73
CA SER A 402 -16.90 -15.27 -5.81
C SER A 402 -16.36 -14.82 -7.16
N THR A 403 -16.38 -13.51 -7.41
CA THR A 403 -15.91 -12.90 -8.66
C THR A 403 -14.39 -13.06 -8.80
N ASN A 404 -13.64 -12.70 -7.76
CA ASN A 404 -12.17 -12.74 -7.80
C ASN A 404 -11.60 -14.16 -7.77
N LEU A 405 -12.24 -15.10 -7.06
CA LEU A 405 -11.81 -16.50 -6.99
C LEU A 405 -12.44 -17.38 -8.09
N MET A 406 -13.17 -16.77 -9.03
CA MET A 406 -13.90 -17.48 -10.10
C MET A 406 -14.70 -18.68 -9.57
N THR A 407 -15.38 -18.48 -8.44
CA THR A 407 -16.04 -19.60 -7.76
C THR A 407 -17.33 -19.98 -8.48
N PRO A 408 -17.56 -21.27 -8.78
CA PRO A 408 -18.86 -21.78 -9.22
C PRO A 408 -19.86 -21.73 -8.07
N MET A 409 -20.34 -20.52 -7.79
CA MET A 409 -21.10 -20.17 -6.59
C MET A 409 -22.44 -20.91 -6.52
N ASN A 410 -23.10 -21.15 -7.65
CA ASN A 410 -24.33 -21.94 -7.74
C ASN A 410 -24.12 -23.38 -7.22
N THR A 411 -23.05 -24.04 -7.66
CA THR A 411 -22.67 -25.39 -7.21
C THR A 411 -22.31 -25.37 -5.73
N TRP A 412 -21.51 -24.39 -5.31
CA TRP A 412 -21.12 -24.25 -3.89
C TRP A 412 -22.35 -24.06 -2.98
N LEU A 413 -23.24 -23.12 -3.31
CA LEU A 413 -24.47 -22.85 -2.55
C LEU A 413 -25.40 -24.06 -2.52
N ALA A 414 -25.56 -24.77 -3.64
CA ALA A 414 -26.38 -25.97 -3.73
C ALA A 414 -25.87 -27.09 -2.80
N HIS A 415 -24.56 -27.17 -2.56
CA HIS A 415 -23.98 -28.07 -1.57
C HIS A 415 -24.18 -27.59 -0.12
N GLN A 416 -24.17 -26.28 0.12
CA GLN A 416 -24.30 -25.72 1.47
C GLN A 416 -25.74 -25.64 2.00
N LYS A 417 -26.77 -25.67 1.13
CA LYS A 417 -28.17 -25.54 1.55
C LYS A 417 -28.65 -26.56 2.60
N ASN A 418 -28.03 -27.73 2.62
CA ASN A 418 -28.34 -28.80 3.58
C ASN A 418 -27.54 -28.69 4.89
N HIS A 419 -26.65 -27.70 5.01
CA HIS A 419 -25.83 -27.52 6.20
C HIS A 419 -26.69 -26.89 7.33
N PRO A 420 -26.61 -27.35 8.59
CA PRO A 420 -27.45 -26.85 9.69
C PRO A 420 -27.39 -25.33 9.89
N SER A 421 -26.24 -24.72 9.60
CA SER A 421 -26.08 -23.26 9.68
C SER A 421 -26.86 -22.48 8.61
N PHE A 422 -27.35 -23.13 7.55
CA PHE A 422 -28.24 -22.57 6.54
C PHE A 422 -29.73 -22.77 6.87
N ILE A 423 -30.08 -23.73 7.72
CA ILE A 423 -31.48 -24.18 7.89
C ILE A 423 -32.29 -23.24 8.83
N GLU A 424 -31.63 -22.39 9.62
CA GLU A 424 -32.28 -21.53 10.62
C GLU A 424 -32.35 -20.03 10.28
N ILE A 425 -32.16 -19.66 9.00
CA ILE A 425 -32.05 -18.25 8.57
C ILE A 425 -33.32 -17.46 8.92
N HIS A 426 -34.51 -18.04 8.77
CA HIS A 426 -35.83 -17.47 9.08
C HIS A 426 -35.94 -16.76 10.43
N SER A 427 -35.35 -17.33 11.48
CA SER A 427 -35.35 -16.75 12.83
C SER A 427 -34.57 -15.43 12.94
N ARG A 428 -33.74 -15.14 11.93
CA ARG A 428 -32.78 -14.04 11.88
C ARG A 428 -32.95 -13.15 10.65
N TRP A 429 -34.03 -13.26 9.88
CA TRP A 429 -34.26 -12.45 8.67
C TRP A 429 -34.08 -10.95 8.92
N ILE A 430 -34.59 -10.42 10.03
CA ILE A 430 -34.44 -9.00 10.40
C ILE A 430 -32.97 -8.59 10.53
N HIS A 431 -32.14 -9.46 11.13
CA HIS A 431 -30.72 -9.23 11.30
C HIS A 431 -29.99 -9.31 9.96
N TYR A 432 -30.23 -10.37 9.18
CA TYR A 432 -29.58 -10.52 7.88
C TYR A 432 -29.96 -9.40 6.91
N PHE A 433 -31.23 -9.03 6.84
CA PHE A 433 -31.66 -7.90 6.03
C PHE A 433 -30.98 -6.59 6.45
N ALA A 434 -30.75 -6.37 7.75
CA ALA A 434 -29.95 -5.26 8.25
C ALA A 434 -28.51 -5.27 7.69
N GLN A 435 -27.88 -6.45 7.75
CA GLN A 435 -26.50 -6.64 7.33
C GLN A 435 -26.33 -6.51 5.83
N ILE A 436 -27.31 -6.97 5.02
CA ILE A 436 -27.29 -6.77 3.57
C ILE A 436 -27.35 -5.28 3.23
N HIS A 437 -28.26 -4.54 3.88
CA HIS A 437 -28.30 -3.08 3.73
C HIS A 437 -26.97 -2.43 4.11
N HIS A 438 -26.36 -2.84 5.23
CA HIS A 438 -25.07 -2.33 5.66
C HIS A 438 -23.93 -2.69 4.69
N SER A 439 -23.87 -3.93 4.20
CA SER A 439 -22.80 -4.45 3.34
C SER A 439 -22.75 -3.77 1.99
N PHE A 440 -23.91 -3.32 1.48
CA PHE A 440 -24.03 -2.59 0.22
C PHE A 440 -24.17 -1.06 0.41
N GLY A 441 -24.04 -0.55 1.64
CA GLY A 441 -24.17 0.89 1.92
C GLY A 441 -25.55 1.47 1.61
N LEU A 442 -26.60 0.64 1.67
CA LEU A 442 -27.97 1.00 1.34
C LEU A 442 -28.74 1.51 2.58
N PRO A 443 -29.49 2.62 2.45
CA PRO A 443 -30.30 3.15 3.55
C PRO A 443 -31.46 2.19 3.87
N ARG A 444 -31.74 1.99 5.16
CA ARG A 444 -32.82 1.09 5.63
C ARG A 444 -34.07 1.85 6.12
N CYS A 445 -33.90 3.12 6.49
CA CYS A 445 -34.97 3.99 7.01
C CYS A 445 -35.10 5.33 6.24
N PRO A 446 -36.32 5.92 6.21
CA PRO A 446 -36.63 7.12 5.44
C PRO A 446 -36.50 8.41 6.27
N ASN A 447 -35.42 8.60 7.05
CA ASN A 447 -35.18 9.92 7.65
C ASN A 447 -34.57 10.90 6.63
N ILE A 448 -35.19 11.00 5.45
CA ILE A 448 -35.03 12.15 4.57
C ILE A 448 -36.40 12.80 4.48
N THR A 449 -36.64 13.71 5.41
CA THR A 449 -37.63 14.75 5.25
C THR A 449 -37.13 15.67 4.13
N ARG A 450 -37.77 15.59 2.95
CA ARG A 450 -37.68 16.54 1.81
C ARG A 450 -36.33 16.63 1.09
N GLY A 451 -36.31 16.31 -0.21
CA GLY A 451 -35.41 17.02 -1.14
C GLY A 451 -34.77 16.26 -2.30
N PHE A 452 -34.94 14.94 -2.46
CA PHE A 452 -34.41 14.26 -3.65
C PHE A 452 -35.45 14.28 -4.78
N MET A 453 -35.22 15.14 -5.78
CA MET A 453 -35.92 15.07 -7.07
C MET A 453 -35.32 13.92 -7.89
N PHE A 454 -36.20 13.08 -8.45
CA PHE A 454 -35.84 12.01 -9.36
C PHE A 454 -35.12 12.56 -10.59
N SER A 455 -33.93 12.04 -10.89
CA SER A 455 -33.23 12.29 -12.15
C SER A 455 -33.75 11.32 -13.23
N SER A 456 -34.49 11.87 -14.20
CA SER A 456 -34.97 11.27 -15.46
C SER A 456 -36.22 10.35 -15.41
N PRO A 457 -37.35 10.77 -16.03
CA PRO A 457 -38.59 9.97 -16.12
C PRO A 457 -38.54 8.74 -17.05
N HIS A 458 -37.54 8.60 -17.93
CA HIS A 458 -37.69 7.71 -19.10
C HIS A 458 -37.43 6.20 -18.88
N GLU A 459 -36.83 5.77 -17.76
CA GLU A 459 -36.77 4.33 -17.39
C GLU A 459 -37.83 3.92 -16.36
N ILE A 460 -38.59 4.90 -15.85
CA ILE A 460 -39.50 4.74 -14.70
C ILE A 460 -40.87 4.17 -15.13
N GLU A 461 -41.27 4.37 -16.39
CA GLU A 461 -42.62 4.02 -16.88
C GLU A 461 -42.86 2.52 -17.14
N LYS A 462 -41.84 1.64 -17.06
CA LYS A 462 -41.97 0.21 -17.41
C LYS A 462 -42.26 -0.73 -16.22
N ASN A 463 -42.28 -0.25 -14.99
CA ASN A 463 -42.48 -1.10 -13.81
C ASN A 463 -43.77 -0.72 -13.06
N ASP A 464 -44.81 -1.54 -13.17
CA ASP A 464 -46.13 -1.37 -12.50
C ASP A 464 -46.05 -1.38 -10.96
N HIS A 465 -44.90 -1.70 -10.38
CA HIS A 465 -44.66 -1.80 -8.93
C HIS A 465 -44.11 -0.53 -8.27
N PHE A 466 -44.13 0.62 -8.97
CA PHE A 466 -43.60 1.90 -8.46
C PHE A 466 -44.15 2.31 -7.09
N VAL A 467 -45.37 1.89 -6.75
CA VAL A 467 -46.03 2.22 -5.48
C VAL A 467 -45.25 1.71 -4.25
N PHE A 468 -44.39 0.70 -4.43
CA PHE A 468 -43.61 0.04 -3.37
C PHE A 468 -42.17 0.56 -3.22
N PHE A 469 -41.75 1.55 -4.04
CA PHE A 469 -40.38 2.08 -4.01
C PHE A 469 -40.04 2.75 -2.68
N THR A 470 -38.86 2.42 -2.15
CA THR A 470 -38.26 3.04 -0.98
C THR A 470 -36.99 3.80 -1.38
N VAL A 471 -36.43 4.60 -0.46
CA VAL A 471 -35.12 5.28 -0.64
C VAL A 471 -34.00 4.28 -1.00
N THR A 472 -34.14 3.02 -0.59
CA THR A 472 -33.26 1.92 -0.98
C THR A 472 -33.26 1.71 -2.48
N GLN A 473 -34.44 1.57 -3.08
CA GLN A 473 -34.59 1.38 -4.53
C GLN A 473 -34.12 2.62 -5.27
N ASP A 474 -34.46 3.83 -4.81
CA ASP A 474 -33.98 5.07 -5.45
C ASP A 474 -32.44 5.09 -5.53
N ARG A 475 -31.75 4.70 -4.45
CA ARG A 475 -30.29 4.62 -4.43
C ARG A 475 -29.75 3.50 -5.32
N LEU A 476 -30.43 2.35 -5.38
CA LEU A 476 -30.07 1.26 -6.27
C LEU A 476 -30.22 1.63 -7.75
N PHE A 477 -31.29 2.33 -8.12
CA PHE A 477 -31.51 2.81 -9.48
C PHE A 477 -30.50 3.90 -9.87
N ALA A 478 -30.11 4.77 -8.92
CA ALA A 478 -29.05 5.75 -9.15
C ALA A 478 -27.65 5.12 -9.33
N LEU A 479 -27.42 3.92 -8.78
CA LEU A 479 -26.14 3.21 -8.83
C LEU A 479 -26.29 1.93 -9.67
N PHE A 480 -26.32 2.09 -11.00
CA PHE A 480 -26.54 1.00 -11.95
C PHE A 480 -25.69 -0.26 -11.67
N HIS A 481 -24.38 -0.09 -11.42
CA HIS A 481 -23.47 -1.20 -11.08
C HIS A 481 -23.91 -1.97 -9.83
N LEU A 482 -24.35 -1.27 -8.78
CA LEU A 482 -24.79 -1.90 -7.53
C LEU A 482 -26.07 -2.71 -7.74
N LYS A 483 -26.99 -2.23 -8.59
CA LYS A 483 -28.19 -2.98 -8.97
C LYS A 483 -27.83 -4.26 -9.72
N GLU A 484 -26.88 -4.21 -10.66
CA GLU A 484 -26.40 -5.39 -11.38
C GLU A 484 -25.73 -6.41 -10.45
N GLU A 485 -24.93 -5.95 -9.49
CA GLU A 485 -24.30 -6.79 -8.47
C GLU A 485 -25.33 -7.55 -7.62
N ILE A 486 -26.33 -6.84 -7.08
CA ILE A 486 -27.40 -7.46 -6.28
C ILE A 486 -28.27 -8.40 -7.14
N THR A 487 -28.54 -8.03 -8.39
CA THR A 487 -29.28 -8.90 -9.33
C THR A 487 -28.52 -10.18 -9.63
N THR A 488 -27.21 -10.08 -9.84
CA THR A 488 -26.32 -11.24 -10.05
C THR A 488 -26.34 -12.14 -8.83
N LEU A 489 -26.21 -11.56 -7.64
CA LEU A 489 -26.24 -12.32 -6.40
C LEU A 489 -27.60 -13.00 -6.17
N TRP A 490 -28.71 -12.30 -6.44
CA TRP A 490 -30.06 -12.84 -6.35
C TRP A 490 -30.23 -14.07 -7.25
N LYS A 491 -29.81 -13.99 -8.52
CA LYS A 491 -29.85 -15.12 -9.46
C LYS A 491 -29.02 -16.30 -8.96
N LEU A 492 -27.82 -16.05 -8.42
CA LEU A 492 -26.98 -17.12 -7.86
C LEU A 492 -27.66 -17.88 -6.72
N PHE A 493 -28.38 -17.19 -5.83
CA PHE A 493 -29.14 -17.83 -4.76
C PHE A 493 -30.40 -18.53 -5.27
N ASP A 494 -31.10 -17.97 -6.26
CA ASP A 494 -32.30 -18.58 -6.85
C ASP A 494 -31.95 -19.88 -7.58
N ASP A 495 -30.92 -19.85 -8.42
CA ASP A 495 -30.40 -21.02 -9.15
C ASP A 495 -29.95 -22.13 -8.19
N ALA A 496 -29.41 -21.76 -7.03
CA ALA A 496 -29.00 -22.71 -5.99
C ALA A 496 -30.17 -23.22 -5.12
N SER A 497 -31.39 -22.74 -5.35
CA SER A 497 -32.59 -23.00 -4.54
C SER A 497 -32.46 -22.55 -3.08
N CYS A 498 -31.72 -21.48 -2.83
CA CYS A 498 -31.61 -20.83 -1.52
C CYS A 498 -32.71 -19.78 -1.35
N VAL A 499 -33.93 -20.25 -1.13
CA VAL A 499 -35.16 -19.42 -1.18
C VAL A 499 -35.14 -18.26 -0.18
N ASP A 500 -34.66 -18.48 1.05
CA ASP A 500 -34.49 -17.44 2.08
C ASP A 500 -33.77 -16.19 1.57
N TRP A 501 -32.51 -16.37 1.14
CA TRP A 501 -31.66 -15.30 0.66
C TRP A 501 -32.22 -14.67 -0.62
N SER A 502 -32.82 -15.49 -1.48
CA SER A 502 -33.43 -15.03 -2.72
C SER A 502 -34.61 -14.09 -2.45
N ILE A 503 -35.46 -14.38 -1.46
CA ILE A 503 -36.55 -13.49 -1.04
C ILE A 503 -36.00 -12.19 -0.43
N LEU A 504 -34.97 -12.26 0.42
CA LEU A 504 -34.36 -11.05 1.01
C LEU A 504 -33.78 -10.12 -0.08
N LEU A 505 -33.08 -10.68 -1.06
CA LEU A 505 -32.51 -9.91 -2.17
C LEU A 505 -33.60 -9.41 -3.14
N ALA A 506 -34.60 -10.23 -3.46
CA ALA A 506 -35.76 -9.80 -4.25
C ALA A 506 -36.51 -8.65 -3.58
N THR A 507 -36.57 -8.63 -2.24
CA THR A 507 -37.16 -7.52 -1.47
C THR A 507 -36.39 -6.21 -1.68
N LEU A 508 -35.05 -6.26 -1.75
CA LEU A 508 -34.23 -5.09 -2.09
C LEU A 508 -34.45 -4.63 -3.53
N LEU A 509 -34.56 -5.58 -4.46
CA LEU A 509 -34.82 -5.31 -5.88
C LEU A 509 -36.28 -4.90 -6.16
N CYS A 510 -37.17 -5.06 -5.17
CA CYS A 510 -38.61 -4.85 -5.28
C CYS A 510 -39.27 -5.72 -6.37
N ASP A 511 -38.82 -6.97 -6.52
CA ASP A 511 -39.41 -7.96 -7.43
C ASP A 511 -40.60 -8.66 -6.75
N VAL A 512 -41.76 -8.01 -6.79
CA VAL A 512 -42.97 -8.43 -6.08
C VAL A 512 -43.51 -9.75 -6.60
N ASP A 513 -43.46 -9.97 -7.91
CA ASP A 513 -43.96 -11.18 -8.55
C ASP A 513 -43.14 -12.40 -8.14
N TYR A 514 -41.81 -12.27 -8.11
CA TYR A 514 -40.93 -13.33 -7.61
C TYR A 514 -41.18 -13.63 -6.13
N ILE A 515 -41.28 -12.59 -5.28
CA ILE A 515 -41.55 -12.74 -3.86
C ILE A 515 -42.86 -13.51 -3.64
N LEU A 516 -43.95 -13.11 -4.30
CA LEU A 516 -45.24 -13.79 -4.22
C LEU A 516 -45.15 -15.25 -4.67
N ALA A 517 -44.51 -15.50 -5.82
CA ALA A 517 -44.34 -16.85 -6.34
C ALA A 517 -43.60 -17.76 -5.34
N GLN A 518 -42.54 -17.27 -4.69
CA GLN A 518 -41.80 -18.05 -3.70
C GLN A 518 -42.58 -18.25 -2.40
N LEU A 519 -43.26 -17.22 -1.89
CA LEU A 519 -44.07 -17.34 -0.68
C LEU A 519 -45.27 -18.29 -0.87
N TRP A 520 -45.87 -18.35 -2.06
CA TRP A 520 -46.91 -19.34 -2.37
C TRP A 520 -46.35 -20.76 -2.47
N ARG A 521 -45.16 -20.94 -3.07
CA ARG A 521 -44.48 -22.24 -3.14
C ARG A 521 -44.02 -22.73 -1.76
N HIS A 522 -43.70 -21.81 -0.85
CA HIS A 522 -43.18 -22.11 0.47
C HIS A 522 -44.00 -21.41 1.57
N PRO A 523 -45.20 -21.92 1.93
CA PRO A 523 -46.12 -21.21 2.83
C PRO A 523 -45.60 -20.94 4.25
N HIS A 524 -44.62 -21.72 4.72
CA HIS A 524 -43.98 -21.52 6.03
C HIS A 524 -43.15 -20.22 6.11
N LEU A 525 -42.82 -19.61 4.97
CA LEU A 525 -42.06 -18.37 4.87
C LEU A 525 -42.89 -17.11 5.12
N TRP A 526 -44.22 -17.18 5.04
CA TRP A 526 -45.08 -16.01 5.22
C TRP A 526 -44.88 -15.33 6.57
N ALA A 527 -44.97 -16.08 7.67
CA ALA A 527 -44.84 -15.52 9.01
C ALA A 527 -43.49 -14.82 9.27
N PRO A 528 -42.31 -15.42 8.98
CA PRO A 528 -41.04 -14.73 9.14
C PRO A 528 -40.88 -13.54 8.17
N TYR A 529 -41.47 -13.60 6.97
CA TYR A 529 -41.45 -12.47 6.04
C TYR A 529 -42.28 -11.28 6.52
N GLU A 530 -43.49 -11.54 7.01
CA GLU A 530 -44.36 -10.50 7.56
C GLU A 530 -43.69 -9.83 8.77
N ALA A 531 -43.09 -10.61 9.66
CA ALA A 531 -42.32 -10.10 10.79
C ALA A 531 -41.10 -9.26 10.37
N LEU A 532 -40.44 -9.63 9.26
CA LEU A 532 -39.37 -8.83 8.68
C LEU A 532 -39.90 -7.47 8.21
N LEU A 533 -40.97 -7.43 7.43
CA LEU A 533 -41.48 -6.18 6.84
C LEU A 533 -42.11 -5.25 7.89
N ASP A 534 -42.74 -5.81 8.93
CA ASP A 534 -43.37 -5.05 10.03
C ASP A 534 -42.35 -4.47 11.03
N HIS A 535 -41.07 -4.82 10.90
CA HIS A 535 -40.05 -4.36 11.83
C HIS A 535 -39.89 -2.82 11.83
N PRO A 536 -39.75 -2.14 12.99
CA PRO A 536 -39.67 -0.67 13.08
C PRO A 536 -38.52 -0.01 12.28
N HIS A 537 -37.49 -0.78 11.93
CA HIS A 537 -36.38 -0.31 11.09
C HIS A 537 -36.57 -0.56 9.58
N ASN A 538 -37.71 -1.12 9.18
CA ASN A 538 -38.06 -1.44 7.79
C ASN A 538 -39.27 -0.61 7.30
N VAL A 539 -39.48 0.60 7.86
CA VAL A 539 -40.67 1.45 7.62
C VAL A 539 -40.96 1.68 6.13
N GLY A 540 -39.91 1.75 5.30
CA GLY A 540 -40.05 1.92 3.85
C GLY A 540 -40.88 0.80 3.18
N TYR A 541 -40.89 -0.40 3.74
CA TYR A 541 -41.51 -1.58 3.13
C TYR A 541 -42.98 -1.80 3.55
N LYS A 542 -43.60 -0.89 4.32
CA LYS A 542 -44.98 -1.04 4.79
C LYS A 542 -45.99 -1.21 3.64
N ARG A 543 -45.80 -0.49 2.53
CA ARG A 543 -46.70 -0.62 1.37
C ARG A 543 -46.62 -2.00 0.72
N LEU A 544 -45.42 -2.58 0.66
CA LEU A 544 -45.22 -3.94 0.17
C LEU A 544 -45.95 -4.93 1.08
N MET A 545 -45.81 -4.78 2.41
CA MET A 545 -46.54 -5.58 3.40
C MET A 545 -48.06 -5.49 3.20
N ASP A 546 -48.64 -4.29 3.12
CA ASP A 546 -50.08 -4.08 2.94
C ASP A 546 -50.61 -4.70 1.63
N TYR A 547 -49.78 -4.76 0.58
CA TYR A 547 -50.13 -5.41 -0.68
C TYR A 547 -50.10 -6.94 -0.56
N LEU A 548 -49.02 -7.47 0.02
CA LEU A 548 -48.86 -8.91 0.21
C LEU A 548 -49.95 -9.50 1.11
N SER A 549 -50.34 -8.80 2.19
CA SER A 549 -51.45 -9.22 3.05
C SER A 549 -52.78 -9.29 2.30
N ARG A 550 -53.05 -8.34 1.39
CA ARG A 550 -54.25 -8.36 0.54
C ARG A 550 -54.22 -9.52 -0.45
N MET A 551 -53.09 -9.77 -1.09
CA MET A 551 -52.94 -10.89 -2.03
C MET A 551 -53.08 -12.24 -1.33
N ARG A 552 -52.59 -12.37 -0.09
CA ARG A 552 -52.79 -13.57 0.73
C ARG A 552 -54.26 -13.80 1.07
N MET A 553 -55.00 -12.76 1.45
CA MET A 553 -56.45 -12.86 1.73
C MET A 553 -57.28 -13.21 0.49
N ASN A 554 -56.86 -12.80 -0.70
CA ASN A 554 -57.56 -13.13 -1.95
C ASN A 554 -57.28 -14.56 -2.45
N HIS A 555 -56.23 -15.21 -1.95
CA HIS A 555 -55.84 -16.56 -2.34
C HIS A 555 -56.35 -17.64 -1.37
N VAL A 556 -56.50 -17.32 -0.08
CA VAL A 556 -57.15 -18.18 0.93
C VAL A 556 -58.65 -18.13 0.75
#